data_AF-A0A954YDZ8-F1
#
_entry.id   AF-A0A954YDZ8-F1
#
_cell.length_a   1.000
_cell.length_b   1.000
_cell.length_c   1.000
_cell.angle_alpha   90.00
_cell.angle_beta   90.00
_cell.angle_gamma   90.00
#
_symmetry.space_group_name_H-M   'P 1'
#
loop_
_entity.id
_entity.type
_entity.pdbx_description
1 polymer ?
#
loop_
_entity_poly.entity_id
_entity_poly.type
_entity_poly.pdbx_seq_one_letter_code
_entity_poly.pdbx_strand_id
1 'polypeptide(L)'
;RLAATADFELDCGPTHVRVTLRGEDVTEAIRSMRVNDHTRYIANSPGVREILVQKQREIGDRLGSMVTEGRDQGSVAFPHAALKFFLVADLDTRAARRFHEISADGEDTTLETVKANLATRDASDSGRSVGALREPPDAVRIDTTRLTIPQVVDLLLTHIAKAGVPVPDPRASEAAS
;
A
#
# COMPACT_ATOMS: atom_id res chain seq x y z
N ARG A 1 17.81 -9.36 13.21
CA ARG A 1 17.38 -9.50 14.63
C ARG A 1 16.16 -8.65 14.91
N LEU A 2 16.21 -7.31 14.78
CA LEU A 2 15.05 -6.42 15.02
C LEU A 2 13.77 -6.82 14.29
N ALA A 3 13.81 -7.11 12.98
CA ALA A 3 12.62 -7.52 12.22
C ALA A 3 12.02 -8.86 12.70
N ALA A 4 12.85 -9.80 13.15
CA ALA A 4 12.39 -11.12 13.63
C ALA A 4 11.68 -11.02 14.99
N THR A 5 12.12 -10.06 15.82
CA THR A 5 11.57 -9.83 17.16
C THR A 5 10.66 -8.61 17.22
N ALA A 6 10.26 -8.08 16.06
CA ALA A 6 9.35 -6.95 15.99
C ALA A 6 7.96 -7.45 16.37
N ASP A 7 7.53 -7.02 17.54
CA ASP A 7 6.21 -7.29 18.10
C ASP A 7 5.28 -6.15 17.68
N PHE A 8 4.63 -6.33 16.54
CA PHE A 8 3.63 -5.40 16.04
C PHE A 8 2.35 -6.13 15.68
N GLU A 9 1.24 -5.46 15.93
CA GLU A 9 -0.11 -5.96 15.67
C GLU A 9 -0.84 -5.01 14.74
N LEU A 10 -1.73 -5.59 13.93
CA LEU A 10 -2.60 -4.90 13.00
C LEU A 10 -4.02 -5.23 13.40
N ASP A 11 -4.74 -4.20 13.83
CA ASP A 11 -6.19 -4.23 14.02
C ASP A 11 -6.83 -3.57 12.80
N CYS A 12 -7.46 -4.39 11.97
CA CYS A 12 -8.00 -4.01 10.67
C CYS A 12 -9.52 -4.09 10.70
N GLY A 13 -10.17 -2.95 10.49
CA GLY A 13 -11.59 -2.86 10.19
C GLY A 13 -11.86 -2.42 8.75
N PRO A 14 -13.13 -2.36 8.34
CA PRO A 14 -13.54 -1.91 7.01
C PRO A 14 -13.06 -0.49 6.67
N THR A 15 -12.93 0.36 7.69
CA THR A 15 -12.62 1.80 7.55
C THR A 15 -11.40 2.23 8.33
N HIS A 16 -10.68 1.30 8.98
CA HIS A 16 -9.52 1.64 9.80
C HIS A 16 -8.46 0.55 9.77
N VAL A 17 -7.22 1.00 9.98
CA VAL A 17 -6.08 0.13 10.30
C VAL A 17 -5.34 0.80 11.46
N ARG A 18 -5.32 0.14 12.62
CA ARG A 18 -4.49 0.54 13.76
C ARG A 18 -3.25 -0.33 13.82
N VAL A 19 -2.10 0.31 13.99
CA VAL A 19 -0.79 -0.33 14.09
C VAL A 19 -0.26 -0.14 15.49
N THR A 20 -0.06 -1.23 16.20
CA THR A 20 0.52 -1.24 17.55
C THR A 20 1.92 -1.83 17.50
N LEU A 21 2.89 -1.21 18.15
CA LEU A 21 4.26 -1.72 18.29
C LEU A 21 4.59 -1.86 19.78
N ARG A 22 4.76 -3.09 20.25
CA ARG A 22 5.01 -3.41 21.67
C ARG A 22 3.97 -2.80 22.63
N GLY A 23 2.69 -2.85 22.23
CA GLY A 23 1.58 -2.30 22.99
C GLY A 23 1.31 -0.80 22.80
N GLU A 24 2.19 -0.06 22.12
CA GLU A 24 2.01 1.38 21.85
C GLU A 24 1.37 1.61 20.47
N ASP A 25 0.35 2.47 20.39
CA ASP A 25 -0.24 2.88 19.12
C ASP A 25 0.75 3.79 18.37
N VAL A 26 1.20 3.32 17.20
CA VAL A 26 2.15 4.03 16.33
C VAL A 26 1.53 4.43 15.00
N THR A 27 0.21 4.32 14.86
CA THR A 27 -0.54 4.48 13.60
C THR A 27 -0.21 5.79 12.88
N GLU A 28 -0.15 6.91 13.61
CA GLU A 28 0.22 8.20 13.03
C GLU A 28 1.74 8.40 12.95
N ALA A 29 2.48 7.93 13.96
CA ALA A 29 3.93 8.12 14.02
C ALA A 29 4.67 7.50 12.81
N ILE A 30 4.19 6.35 12.30
CA ILE A 30 4.78 5.67 11.14
C ILE A 30 4.55 6.41 9.82
N ARG A 31 3.62 7.38 9.77
CA ARG A 31 3.32 8.16 8.55
C ARG A 31 4.19 9.40 8.40
N SER A 32 4.92 9.79 9.45
CA SER A 32 5.78 10.98 9.43
C SER A 32 6.84 10.94 8.32
N MET A 33 7.16 12.10 7.76
CA MET A 33 8.24 12.27 6.77
C MET A 33 9.57 11.64 7.22
N ARG A 34 9.92 11.81 8.50
CA ARG A 34 11.12 11.21 9.09
C ARG A 34 11.16 9.69 8.95
N VAL A 35 10.04 9.00 9.17
CA VAL A 35 9.97 7.54 8.99
C VAL A 35 10.07 7.20 7.51
N ASN A 36 9.30 7.89 6.66
CA ASN A 36 9.29 7.68 5.21
C ASN A 36 10.69 7.74 4.59
N ASP A 37 11.51 8.71 4.97
CA ASP A 37 12.87 8.89 4.45
C ASP A 37 13.82 7.73 4.78
N HIS A 38 13.54 7.00 5.86
CA HIS A 38 14.37 5.88 6.33
C HIS A 38 13.87 4.52 5.84
N THR A 39 12.60 4.41 5.40
CA THR A 39 12.03 3.13 4.94
C THR A 39 12.82 2.48 3.81
N ARG A 40 13.40 3.27 2.89
CA ARG A 40 14.16 2.75 1.74
C ARG A 40 15.35 1.86 2.13
N TYR A 41 16.03 2.16 3.24
CA TYR A 41 17.19 1.40 3.69
C TYR A 41 16.77 0.03 4.21
N ILE A 42 15.61 -0.03 4.87
CA ILE A 42 15.04 -1.27 5.41
C ILE A 42 14.40 -2.10 4.29
N ALA A 43 13.69 -1.45 3.38
CA ALA A 43 13.00 -2.09 2.26
C ALA A 43 13.96 -2.82 1.29
N ASN A 44 15.25 -2.45 1.28
CA ASN A 44 16.29 -3.09 0.47
C ASN A 44 16.98 -4.28 1.15
N SER A 45 16.67 -4.59 2.41
CA SER A 45 17.32 -5.67 3.15
C SER A 45 16.63 -7.02 2.92
N PRO A 46 17.27 -8.01 2.25
CA PRO A 46 16.61 -9.27 1.89
C PRO A 46 16.06 -10.03 3.11
N GLY A 47 16.85 -10.14 4.17
CA GLY A 47 16.43 -10.86 5.38
C GLY A 47 15.31 -10.16 6.15
N VAL A 48 15.21 -8.83 6.08
CA VAL A 48 14.06 -8.11 6.65
C VAL A 48 12.81 -8.33 5.79
N ARG A 49 12.96 -8.27 4.47
CA ARG A 49 11.86 -8.48 3.54
C ARG A 49 11.26 -9.87 3.67
N GLU A 50 12.08 -10.91 3.75
CA GLU A 50 11.61 -12.29 3.91
C GLU A 50 10.70 -12.42 5.13
N ILE A 51 11.12 -11.87 6.28
CA ILE A 51 10.32 -11.87 7.51
C ILE A 51 9.02 -11.08 7.36
N LEU A 52 9.07 -9.89 6.74
CA LEU A 52 7.88 -9.05 6.57
C LEU A 52 6.89 -9.62 5.55
N VAL A 53 7.36 -10.29 4.50
CA VAL A 53 6.52 -11.01 3.54
C VAL A 53 5.82 -12.18 4.24
N GLN A 54 6.55 -12.93 5.06
CA GLN A 54 5.96 -14.02 5.82
C GLN A 54 4.87 -13.53 6.77
N LYS A 55 5.12 -12.45 7.51
CA LYS A 55 4.10 -11.82 8.37
C LYS A 55 2.87 -11.33 7.59
N GLN A 56 3.06 -10.72 6.43
CA GLN A 56 1.93 -10.31 5.57
C GLN A 56 1.05 -11.50 5.19
N ARG A 57 1.66 -12.64 4.84
CA ARG A 57 0.92 -13.87 4.50
C ARG A 57 0.14 -14.41 5.69
N GLU A 58 0.76 -14.46 6.87
CA GLU A 58 0.09 -14.87 8.12
C GLU A 58 -1.13 -13.98 8.44
N ILE A 59 -1.01 -12.66 8.21
CA ILE A 59 -2.14 -11.73 8.35
C ILE A 59 -3.24 -12.03 7.32
N GLY A 60 -2.87 -12.28 6.06
CA GLY A 60 -3.80 -12.64 5.00
C GLY A 60 -4.57 -13.93 5.32
N ASP A 61 -3.88 -14.96 5.79
CA ASP A 61 -4.48 -16.25 6.17
C ASP A 61 -5.46 -16.07 7.33
N ARG A 62 -5.15 -15.19 8.30
CA ARG A 62 -6.02 -14.90 9.44
C ARG A 62 -7.27 -14.10 9.06
N LEU A 63 -7.13 -13.12 8.16
CA LEU A 63 -8.25 -12.26 7.73
C LEU A 63 -9.13 -12.95 6.68
N GLY A 64 -8.60 -13.92 5.94
CA GLY A 64 -9.29 -14.66 4.88
C GLY A 64 -9.46 -13.84 3.60
N SER A 65 -10.25 -12.76 3.65
CA SER A 65 -10.45 -11.84 2.53
C SER A 65 -9.94 -10.45 2.88
N MET A 66 -9.05 -9.90 2.06
CA MET A 66 -8.50 -8.57 2.26
C MET A 66 -8.14 -7.89 0.94
N VAL A 67 -8.11 -6.56 0.99
CA VAL A 67 -7.44 -5.73 -0.01
C VAL A 67 -6.08 -5.34 0.58
N THR A 68 -5.00 -5.57 -0.17
CA THR A 68 -3.64 -5.20 0.25
C THR A 68 -2.97 -4.32 -0.80
N GLU A 69 -2.18 -3.37 -0.32
CA GLU A 69 -1.44 -2.39 -1.11
C GLU A 69 0.07 -2.56 -0.90
N GLY A 70 0.85 -2.34 -1.95
CA GLY A 70 2.29 -2.32 -1.87
C GLY A 70 2.96 -2.45 -3.23
N ARG A 71 4.30 -2.51 -3.23
CA ARG A 71 5.10 -2.55 -4.47
C ARG A 71 5.18 -3.93 -5.10
N ASP A 72 5.16 -4.98 -4.29
CA ASP A 72 5.35 -6.37 -4.72
C ASP A 72 4.29 -7.32 -4.16
N GLN A 73 3.09 -6.80 -3.89
CA GLN A 73 1.98 -7.62 -3.36
C GLN A 73 1.61 -8.74 -4.34
N GLY A 74 1.25 -8.40 -5.57
CA GLY A 74 0.83 -9.41 -6.56
C GLY A 74 1.96 -10.23 -7.19
N SER A 75 3.23 -9.85 -6.96
CA SER A 75 4.39 -10.51 -7.56
C SER A 75 5.20 -11.35 -6.57
N VAL A 76 5.22 -10.99 -5.28
CA VAL A 76 6.02 -11.65 -4.25
C VAL A 76 5.17 -12.08 -3.06
N ALA A 77 4.43 -11.16 -2.44
CA ALA A 77 3.72 -11.48 -1.19
C ALA A 77 2.54 -12.44 -1.43
N PHE A 78 1.72 -12.15 -2.43
CA PHE A 78 0.49 -12.86 -2.81
C PHE A 78 0.47 -13.16 -4.33
N PRO A 79 1.39 -13.99 -4.83
CA PRO A 79 1.45 -14.32 -6.26
C PRO A 79 0.21 -15.07 -6.76
N HIS A 80 -0.59 -15.63 -5.85
CA HIS A 80 -1.83 -16.35 -6.13
C HIS A 80 -3.09 -15.56 -5.74
N ALA A 81 -2.98 -14.24 -5.54
CA ALA A 81 -4.15 -13.39 -5.31
C ALA A 81 -5.19 -13.57 -6.41
N ALA A 82 -6.47 -13.67 -6.04
CA ALA A 82 -7.57 -13.91 -6.96
C ALA A 82 -7.73 -12.80 -8.02
N LEU A 83 -7.33 -11.57 -7.66
CA LEU A 83 -7.31 -10.43 -8.57
C LEU A 83 -6.15 -9.50 -8.19
N LYS A 84 -5.47 -8.95 -9.21
CA LYS A 84 -4.33 -8.04 -9.04
C LYS A 84 -4.57 -6.79 -9.87
N PHE A 85 -4.32 -5.64 -9.27
CA PHE A 85 -4.38 -4.35 -9.96
C PHE A 85 -3.00 -3.69 -9.96
N PHE A 86 -2.64 -3.08 -11.09
CA PHE A 86 -1.45 -2.27 -11.20
C PHE A 86 -1.84 -0.84 -11.57
N LEU A 87 -1.94 0.01 -10.55
CA LEU A 87 -2.36 1.40 -10.71
C LEU A 87 -1.17 2.27 -11.11
N VAL A 88 -1.34 3.05 -12.18
CA VAL A 88 -0.35 4.01 -12.64
C VAL A 88 -0.96 5.40 -12.76
N ALA A 89 -0.10 6.41 -12.73
CA ALA A 89 -0.43 7.79 -13.08
C ALA A 89 0.87 8.52 -13.44
N ASP A 90 0.76 9.56 -14.27
CA ASP A 90 1.91 10.42 -14.54
C ASP A 90 2.46 11.07 -13.26
N LEU A 91 3.74 11.46 -13.31
CA LEU A 91 4.44 12.01 -12.16
C LEU A 91 3.81 13.32 -11.69
N ASP A 92 3.35 14.17 -12.61
CA ASP A 92 2.80 15.48 -12.30
C ASP A 92 1.48 15.37 -11.53
N THR A 93 0.60 14.46 -11.95
CA THR A 93 -0.67 14.16 -11.27
C THR A 93 -0.41 13.59 -9.88
N ARG A 94 0.53 12.66 -9.75
CA ARG A 94 0.89 12.09 -8.44
C ARG A 94 1.49 13.14 -7.51
N ALA A 95 2.35 14.02 -8.04
CA ALA A 95 2.93 15.11 -7.27
C ALA A 95 1.87 16.11 -6.81
N ALA A 96 0.94 16.50 -7.68
CA ALA A 96 -0.16 17.39 -7.33
C ALA A 96 -1.06 16.80 -6.24
N ARG A 97 -1.49 15.55 -6.38
CA ARG A 97 -2.31 14.85 -5.37
C ARG A 97 -1.60 14.78 -4.03
N ARG A 98 -0.33 14.34 -4.02
CA ARG A 98 0.47 14.22 -2.80
C ARG A 98 0.74 15.58 -2.14
N PHE A 99 0.96 16.62 -2.94
CA PHE A 99 1.11 17.98 -2.43
C PHE A 99 -0.17 18.43 -1.71
N HIS A 100 -1.33 18.21 -2.31
CA HIS A 100 -2.61 18.54 -1.66
C HIS A 100 -2.84 17.77 -0.36
N GLU A 101 -2.48 16.48 -0.30
CA GLU A 101 -2.54 15.69 0.94
C GLU A 101 -1.65 16.30 2.05
N ILE A 102 -0.36 16.54 1.75
CA ILE A 102 0.59 17.08 2.72
C ILE A 102 0.19 18.49 3.19
N SER A 103 -0.27 19.34 2.28
CA SER A 103 -0.75 20.68 2.61
C SER A 103 -2.03 20.66 3.47
N ALA A 104 -2.91 19.67 3.27
CA ALA A 104 -4.10 19.51 4.10
C ALA A 104 -3.75 19.10 5.54
N ASP A 105 -2.65 18.37 5.72
CA ASP A 105 -2.10 17.99 7.04
C ASP A 105 -1.32 19.13 7.73
N GLY A 106 -1.20 20.30 7.08
CA GLY A 106 -0.56 21.50 7.65
C GLY A 106 0.97 21.50 7.57
N GLU A 107 1.58 20.59 6.82
CA GLU A 107 3.02 20.55 6.60
C GLU A 107 3.44 21.55 5.50
N ASP A 108 4.50 22.32 5.78
CA ASP A 108 5.06 23.27 4.82
C ASP A 108 5.97 22.56 3.80
N THR A 109 5.55 22.55 2.53
CA THR A 109 6.30 21.93 1.44
C THR A 109 5.99 22.62 0.11
N THR A 110 6.70 22.25 -0.96
CA THR A 110 6.45 22.75 -2.31
C THR A 110 6.16 21.61 -3.27
N LEU A 111 5.38 21.90 -4.32
CA LEU A 111 5.09 20.93 -5.38
C LEU A 111 6.37 20.34 -6.00
N GLU A 112 7.39 21.18 -6.22
CA GLU A 112 8.69 20.75 -6.76
C GLU A 112 9.42 19.78 -5.83
N THR A 113 9.42 20.06 -4.52
CA THR A 113 10.00 19.15 -3.52
C THR A 113 9.28 17.80 -3.51
N VAL A 114 7.94 17.82 -3.53
CA VAL A 114 7.12 16.60 -3.57
C VAL A 114 7.40 15.80 -4.86
N LYS A 115 7.46 16.47 -6.01
CA LYS A 115 7.74 15.87 -7.31
C LYS A 115 9.13 15.23 -7.36
N ALA A 116 10.17 15.93 -6.88
CA ALA A 116 11.53 15.40 -6.82
C ALA A 116 11.64 14.17 -5.90
N ASN A 117 10.96 14.21 -4.76
CA ASN A 117 10.89 13.10 -3.82
C ASN A 117 10.19 11.88 -4.45
N LEU A 118 9.06 12.08 -5.13
CA LEU A 118 8.36 11.00 -5.83
C LEU A 118 9.21 10.39 -6.94
N ALA A 119 9.85 11.19 -7.79
CA ALA A 119 10.72 10.70 -8.85
C ALA A 119 11.88 9.86 -8.30
N THR A 120 12.51 10.31 -7.21
CA THR A 120 13.59 9.58 -6.54
C THR A 120 13.09 8.24 -5.98
N ARG A 121 11.88 8.22 -5.40
CA ARG A 121 11.26 7.01 -4.87
C ARG A 121 10.91 6.02 -5.96
N ASP A 122 10.32 6.46 -7.06
CA ASP A 122 9.98 5.59 -8.20
C ASP A 122 11.22 4.93 -8.80
N ALA A 123 12.29 5.70 -8.99
CA ALA A 123 13.57 5.18 -9.46
C ALA A 123 14.15 4.15 -8.48
N SER A 124 14.09 4.43 -7.17
CA SER A 124 14.55 3.49 -6.15
C SER A 124 13.69 2.23 -6.07
N ASP A 125 12.37 2.34 -6.17
CA ASP A 125 11.42 1.24 -6.03
C ASP A 125 11.49 0.29 -7.24
N SER A 126 11.65 0.82 -8.45
CA SER A 126 11.79 0.03 -9.69
C SER A 126 13.17 -0.61 -9.84
N GLY A 127 14.23 0.06 -9.37
CA GLY A 127 15.61 -0.42 -9.46
C GLY A 127 16.03 -1.44 -8.40
N ARG A 128 15.14 -1.84 -7.47
CA ARG A 128 15.51 -2.78 -6.41
C ARG A 128 15.89 -4.16 -6.96
N SER A 129 16.87 -4.80 -6.33
CA SER A 129 17.17 -6.21 -6.59
C SER A 129 16.13 -7.15 -6.00
N VAL A 130 15.48 -6.77 -4.89
CA VAL A 130 14.46 -7.56 -4.18
C VAL A 130 13.22 -6.69 -3.92
N GLY A 131 12.03 -7.25 -4.22
CA GLY A 131 10.75 -6.55 -4.03
C GLY A 131 10.59 -5.28 -4.85
N ALA A 132 11.17 -5.28 -6.05
CA ALA A 132 11.03 -4.19 -6.99
C ALA A 132 9.56 -4.01 -7.39
N LEU A 133 9.17 -2.75 -7.63
CA LEU A 133 7.89 -2.44 -8.24
C LEU A 133 7.85 -3.04 -9.65
N ARG A 134 7.09 -4.12 -9.81
CA ARG A 134 6.92 -4.83 -11.08
C ARG A 134 5.45 -5.18 -11.25
N GLU A 135 4.96 -4.89 -12.45
CA GLU A 135 3.63 -5.30 -12.87
C GLU A 135 3.57 -6.82 -13.02
N PRO A 136 2.72 -7.52 -12.26
CA PRO A 136 2.47 -8.94 -12.48
C PRO A 136 1.86 -9.16 -13.88
N PRO A 137 2.24 -10.21 -14.62
CA PRO A 137 1.70 -10.46 -15.97
C PRO A 137 0.18 -10.62 -16.04
N ASP A 138 -0.43 -11.03 -14.93
CA ASP A 138 -1.87 -11.25 -14.77
C ASP A 138 -2.59 -10.09 -14.07
N ALA A 139 -1.92 -8.95 -13.87
CA ALA A 139 -2.52 -7.77 -13.27
C ALA A 139 -3.35 -6.96 -14.28
N VAL A 140 -4.47 -6.41 -13.80
CA VAL A 140 -5.22 -5.39 -14.52
C VAL A 140 -4.53 -4.05 -14.33
N ARG A 141 -3.91 -3.54 -15.40
CA ARG A 141 -3.31 -2.21 -15.41
C ARG A 141 -4.37 -1.13 -15.54
N ILE A 142 -4.35 -0.13 -14.64
CA ILE A 142 -5.29 1.00 -14.66
C ILE A 142 -4.51 2.30 -14.60
N ASP A 143 -4.68 3.15 -15.62
CA ASP A 143 -4.18 4.52 -15.59
C ASP A 143 -5.18 5.45 -14.91
N THR A 144 -4.77 5.99 -13.77
CA THR A 144 -5.57 6.87 -12.91
C THR A 144 -5.29 8.35 -13.13
N THR A 145 -4.44 8.71 -14.10
CA THR A 145 -4.01 10.10 -14.37
C THR A 145 -5.19 11.06 -14.51
N ARG A 146 -6.21 10.66 -15.27
CA ARG A 146 -7.39 11.50 -15.55
C ARG A 146 -8.65 11.04 -14.82
N LEU A 147 -8.49 10.19 -13.81
CA LEU A 147 -9.61 9.61 -13.07
C LEU A 147 -9.73 10.25 -11.69
N THR A 148 -10.96 10.46 -11.26
CA THR A 148 -11.28 10.79 -9.87
C THR A 148 -11.27 9.53 -9.00
N ILE A 149 -11.19 9.67 -7.67
CA ILE A 149 -11.24 8.53 -6.75
C ILE A 149 -12.51 7.67 -6.99
N PRO A 150 -13.73 8.23 -7.09
CA PRO A 150 -14.91 7.44 -7.40
C PRO A 150 -14.81 6.66 -8.70
N GLN A 151 -14.27 7.27 -9.76
CA GLN A 151 -14.09 6.59 -11.05
C GLN A 151 -13.10 5.42 -10.97
N VAL A 152 -12.02 5.57 -10.20
CA VAL A 152 -11.07 4.47 -9.95
C VAL A 152 -11.78 3.35 -9.18
N VAL A 153 -12.52 3.68 -8.12
CA VAL A 153 -13.27 2.69 -7.33
C VAL A 153 -14.28 1.93 -8.19
N ASP A 154 -15.06 2.63 -9.02
CA ASP A 154 -16.05 2.01 -9.92
C ASP A 154 -15.40 1.06 -10.94
N LEU A 155 -14.22 1.41 -11.47
CA LEU A 155 -13.45 0.54 -12.34
C LEU A 155 -12.98 -0.71 -11.60
N LEU A 156 -12.43 -0.56 -10.39
CA LEU A 156 -11.99 -1.69 -9.57
C LEU A 156 -13.17 -2.64 -9.29
N LEU A 157 -14.32 -2.11 -8.85
CA LEU A 157 -15.53 -2.88 -8.58
C LEU A 157 -16.03 -3.61 -9.84
N THR A 158 -15.96 -2.97 -11.00
CA THR A 158 -16.31 -3.60 -12.29
C THR A 158 -15.43 -4.81 -12.59
N HIS A 159 -14.13 -4.73 -12.35
CA HIS A 159 -13.21 -5.85 -12.55
C HIS A 159 -13.42 -6.96 -11.53
N ILE A 160 -13.66 -6.60 -10.27
CA ILE A 160 -13.96 -7.54 -9.19
C ILE A 160 -15.22 -8.34 -9.51
N ALA A 161 -16.30 -7.68 -9.92
CA ALA A 161 -17.55 -8.32 -10.30
C ALA A 161 -17.38 -9.29 -11.48
N LYS A 162 -16.61 -8.89 -12.51
CA LYS A 162 -16.31 -9.75 -13.67
C LYS A 162 -15.47 -10.98 -13.31
N ALA A 163 -14.57 -10.85 -12.34
CA ALA A 163 -13.73 -11.95 -11.88
C ALA A 163 -14.47 -12.93 -10.96
N GLY A 164 -15.70 -12.61 -10.53
CA GLY A 164 -16.47 -13.45 -9.61
C GLY A 164 -15.87 -13.51 -8.21
N VAL A 165 -15.03 -12.54 -7.84
CA VAL A 165 -14.46 -12.46 -6.49
C VAL A 165 -15.56 -11.95 -5.55
N PRO A 166 -15.90 -12.67 -4.47
CA PRO A 166 -16.91 -12.22 -3.52
C PRO A 166 -16.51 -10.89 -2.90
N VAL A 167 -17.37 -9.88 -3.01
CA VAL A 167 -17.22 -8.62 -2.27
C VAL A 167 -18.04 -8.74 -0.99
N PRO A 168 -17.44 -8.60 0.19
CA PRO A 168 -18.20 -8.51 1.43
C PRO A 168 -19.22 -7.35 1.34
N ASP A 169 -20.47 -7.54 1.78
CA ASP A 169 -21.46 -6.45 1.81
C ASP A 169 -20.91 -5.35 2.74
N PRO A 170 -20.65 -4.13 2.24
CA PRO A 170 -20.11 -3.04 3.07
C PRO A 170 -21.04 -2.66 4.24
N ARG A 171 -22.33 -3.03 4.18
CA ARG A 171 -23.30 -2.79 5.28
C ARG A 171 -23.29 -3.88 6.35
N ALA A 172 -22.65 -5.03 6.10
CA ALA A 172 -22.58 -6.10 7.08
C ALA A 172 -21.64 -5.77 8.26
N SER A 173 -20.67 -4.86 8.06
CA SER A 173 -19.75 -4.45 9.13
C SER A 173 -20.27 -3.30 9.98
N GLU A 174 -21.21 -2.49 9.49
CA GLU A 174 -21.87 -1.44 10.30
C GLU A 174 -22.79 -2.01 11.37
N ALA A 175 -23.26 -3.26 11.20
CA ALA A 175 -24.09 -3.95 12.19
C ALA A 175 -23.28 -4.62 13.32
N ALA A 176 -21.94 -4.56 13.27
CA ALA A 176 -21.04 -5.26 14.20
C ALA A 176 -20.17 -4.32 15.07
N SER A 177 -20.45 -3.02 15.08
CA SER A 177 -19.85 -2.04 16.01
C SER A 177 -20.87 -1.51 17.02
#